data_AF-A0A421BGU8-F1
#
_entry.id   AF-A0A421BGU8-F1
#
_cell.length_a   1.000
_cell.length_b   1.000
_cell.length_c   1.000
_cell.angle_alpha   90.00
_cell.angle_beta   90.00
_cell.angle_gamma   90.00
#
_symmetry.space_group_name_H-M   'P 1'
#
loop_
_entity.id
_entity.type
_entity.pdbx_description
1 polymer ?
#
loop_
_entity_poly.entity_id
_entity_poly.type
_entity_poly.pdbx_seq_one_letter_code
_entity_poly.pdbx_strand_id
1 'polypeptide(L)'
;MNQNIIEYARELSIKKLFETNGFSTVWPTWKNKIQTDIFNSAPPTEHLIYSIGDNLRDIFRTTGQAGRSQSEVSGGGANWEALVCWYLNICLIDRRTFVLKHNKDLIPSPIKDAITVNYGNFRSNTESDLIAITFPDKAEYTIDKEQILIKDIHGNSVDISKGKNYNFLPILDALVARDFDDIEIHIIQCKTNWNDNAQIPMLWDAVYSANTFRNGISVGTNGYSIHDAKRFTYSFVTVPSNQIKKNGRLTYKNTSTAVLRVLNLSGGNYWGLPSETGVASSIKELLERNLKSGHSNGIISTIRTSMSYLNSTYSYFDII
;
A
#
# COMPACT_ATOMS: atom_id res chain seq x y z
N MET A 1 10.45 -12.46 20.44
CA MET A 1 9.97 -13.15 19.23
C MET A 1 10.93 -12.75 18.13
N ASN A 2 11.46 -13.71 17.38
CA ASN A 2 12.37 -13.38 16.28
C ASN A 2 11.59 -12.60 15.22
N GLN A 3 12.10 -11.45 14.79
CA GLN A 3 11.41 -10.58 13.83
C GLN A 3 12.19 -10.60 12.53
N ASN A 4 11.54 -11.07 11.45
CA ASN A 4 12.16 -11.01 10.12
C ASN A 4 12.15 -9.58 9.57
N ILE A 5 12.96 -9.33 8.54
CA ILE A 5 13.15 -7.99 7.99
C ILE A 5 11.87 -7.41 7.37
N ILE A 6 10.95 -8.25 6.85
CA ILE A 6 9.69 -7.80 6.25
C ILE A 6 8.72 -7.34 7.34
N GLU A 7 8.63 -8.08 8.45
CA GLU A 7 7.85 -7.68 9.62
C GLU A 7 8.40 -6.40 10.25
N TYR A 8 9.73 -6.24 10.29
CA TYR A 8 10.33 -4.98 10.72
C TYR A 8 10.02 -3.82 9.77
N ALA A 9 10.07 -4.05 8.45
CA ALA A 9 9.67 -3.05 7.46
C ALA A 9 8.21 -2.61 7.62
N ARG A 10 7.31 -3.57 7.87
CA ARG A 10 5.89 -3.35 8.16
C ARG A 10 5.70 -2.51 9.42
N GLU A 11 6.37 -2.88 10.52
CA GLU A 11 6.35 -2.12 11.77
C GLU A 11 6.82 -0.66 11.55
N LEU A 12 7.94 -0.45 10.86
CA LEU A 12 8.44 0.88 10.53
C LEU A 12 7.43 1.67 9.69
N SER A 13 6.86 1.04 8.66
CA SER A 13 5.85 1.64 7.78
C SER A 13 4.64 2.15 8.57
N ILE A 14 4.12 1.33 9.50
CA ILE A 14 2.98 1.68 10.34
C ILE A 14 3.32 2.75 11.37
N LYS A 15 4.46 2.64 12.06
CA LYS A 15 4.89 3.66 13.03
C LYS A 15 4.99 5.04 12.39
N LYS A 16 5.51 5.14 11.16
CA LYS A 16 5.56 6.43 10.43
C LYS A 16 4.18 7.03 10.16
N LEU A 17 3.13 6.22 10.02
CA LEU A 17 1.76 6.73 9.94
C LEU A 17 1.37 7.43 11.24
N PHE A 18 1.62 6.79 12.38
CA PHE A 18 1.32 7.31 13.72
C PHE A 18 2.20 8.49 14.15
N GLU A 19 3.41 8.63 13.59
CA GLU A 19 4.25 9.82 13.79
C GLU A 19 3.69 11.06 13.10
N THR A 20 2.81 10.90 12.11
CA THR A 20 2.21 12.02 11.38
C THR A 20 1.00 12.58 12.14
N ASN A 21 1.07 13.85 12.57
CA ASN A 21 0.03 14.54 13.33
C ASN A 21 -1.39 14.36 12.77
N GLY A 22 -1.53 14.37 11.44
CA GLY A 22 -2.82 14.22 10.77
C GLY A 22 -3.49 12.86 11.03
N PHE A 23 -2.72 11.76 10.98
CA PHE A 23 -3.23 10.40 11.17
C PHE A 23 -3.42 10.08 12.65
N SER A 24 -2.46 10.42 13.51
CA SER A 24 -2.55 10.16 14.96
C SER A 24 -3.68 10.91 15.63
N THR A 25 -4.03 12.12 15.16
CA THR A 25 -5.17 12.89 15.68
C THR A 25 -6.51 12.24 15.34
N VAL A 26 -6.66 11.67 14.13
CA VAL A 26 -7.94 11.09 13.68
C VAL A 26 -8.10 9.61 14.08
N TRP A 27 -6.98 8.91 14.32
CA TRP A 27 -6.96 7.48 14.60
C TRP A 27 -7.87 7.07 15.77
N PRO A 28 -7.90 7.74 16.94
CA PRO A 28 -8.79 7.33 18.03
C PRO A 28 -10.27 7.25 17.63
N THR A 29 -10.73 8.18 16.78
CA THR A 29 -12.10 8.17 16.24
C THR A 29 -12.32 7.00 15.30
N TRP A 30 -11.34 6.70 14.43
CA TRP A 30 -11.41 5.56 13.50
C TRP A 30 -11.33 4.22 14.22
N LYS A 31 -10.41 4.06 15.18
CA LYS A 31 -10.30 2.90 16.05
C LYS A 31 -11.63 2.63 16.76
N ASN A 32 -12.20 3.65 17.40
CA ASN A 32 -13.50 3.51 18.07
C ASN A 32 -14.61 3.08 17.10
N LYS A 33 -14.65 3.66 15.89
CA LYS A 33 -15.62 3.28 14.85
C LYS A 33 -15.46 1.82 14.43
N ILE A 34 -14.23 1.34 14.23
CA ILE A 34 -13.95 -0.05 13.88
C ILE A 34 -14.36 -0.98 15.02
N GLN A 35 -13.95 -0.66 16.25
CA GLN A 35 -14.24 -1.49 17.42
C GLN A 35 -15.75 -1.57 17.72
N THR A 36 -16.47 -0.46 17.59
CA THR A 36 -17.92 -0.41 17.87
C THR A 36 -18.74 -1.03 16.74
N ASP A 37 -18.54 -0.60 15.50
CA ASP A 37 -19.46 -0.94 14.41
C ASP A 37 -19.10 -2.23 13.67
N ILE A 38 -17.81 -2.56 13.60
CA ILE A 38 -17.33 -3.74 12.86
C ILE A 38 -17.05 -4.88 13.84
N PHE A 39 -16.35 -4.61 14.94
CA PHE A 39 -16.04 -5.66 15.92
C PHE A 39 -17.17 -5.88 16.93
N ASN A 40 -18.18 -5.03 16.94
CA ASN A 40 -19.32 -5.09 17.87
C ASN A 40 -18.85 -5.18 19.34
N SER A 41 -17.81 -4.41 19.68
CA SER A 41 -17.20 -4.36 21.01
C SER A 41 -16.71 -5.72 21.55
N ALA A 42 -16.39 -6.65 20.65
CA ALA A 42 -15.83 -7.96 20.97
C ALA A 42 -14.42 -8.13 20.37
N PRO A 43 -13.61 -9.09 20.85
CA PRO A 43 -12.38 -9.47 20.16
C PRO A 43 -12.67 -9.80 18.69
N PRO A 44 -11.94 -9.19 17.73
CA PRO A 44 -12.23 -9.41 16.33
C PRO A 44 -11.95 -10.85 15.91
N THR A 45 -12.63 -11.30 14.85
CA THR A 45 -12.23 -12.49 14.09
C THR A 45 -11.44 -12.07 12.86
N GLU A 46 -10.76 -13.02 12.22
CA GLU A 46 -10.05 -12.79 10.96
C GLU A 46 -10.95 -12.24 9.85
N HIS A 47 -12.23 -12.65 9.83
CA HIS A 47 -13.21 -12.17 8.87
C HIS A 47 -13.61 -10.73 9.15
N LEU A 48 -13.70 -10.33 10.42
CA LEU A 48 -14.00 -8.95 10.79
C LEU A 48 -12.86 -8.01 10.41
N ILE A 49 -11.59 -8.40 10.66
CA ILE A 49 -10.43 -7.64 10.19
C ILE A 49 -10.45 -7.49 8.68
N TYR A 50 -10.66 -8.59 7.94
CA TYR A 50 -10.73 -8.56 6.49
C TYR A 50 -11.87 -7.65 5.98
N SER A 51 -13.02 -7.64 6.66
CA SER A 51 -14.20 -6.84 6.30
C SER A 51 -14.06 -5.34 6.56
N ILE A 52 -13.01 -4.88 7.27
CA ILE A 52 -12.73 -3.45 7.43
C ILE A 52 -12.61 -2.76 6.05
N GLY A 53 -12.10 -3.48 5.04
CA GLY A 53 -11.97 -3.00 3.67
C GLY A 53 -13.28 -2.48 3.06
N ASP A 54 -14.40 -3.15 3.35
CA ASP A 54 -15.73 -2.75 2.87
C ASP A 54 -16.25 -1.48 3.53
N ASN A 55 -15.63 -1.05 4.63
CA ASN A 55 -16.12 0.02 5.50
C ASN A 55 -15.14 1.21 5.57
N LEU A 56 -14.00 1.18 4.87
CA LEU A 56 -12.98 2.22 4.96
C LEU A 56 -13.53 3.61 4.63
N ARG A 57 -14.47 3.72 3.70
CA ARG A 57 -15.11 5.00 3.37
C ARG A 57 -15.85 5.57 4.57
N ASP A 58 -16.64 4.74 5.25
CA ASP A 58 -17.49 5.20 6.33
C ASP A 58 -16.66 5.49 7.58
N ILE A 59 -15.60 4.71 7.83
CA ILE A 59 -14.57 5.01 8.83
C ILE A 59 -13.94 6.38 8.53
N PHE A 60 -13.41 6.57 7.32
CA PHE A 60 -12.73 7.79 6.91
C PHE A 60 -13.62 9.04 7.04
N ARG A 61 -14.92 8.91 6.74
CA ARG A 61 -15.87 10.03 6.80
C ARG A 61 -16.25 10.47 8.21
N THR A 62 -15.95 9.68 9.25
CA THR A 62 -16.25 10.08 10.65
C THR A 62 -15.47 11.33 11.10
N THR A 63 -14.34 11.62 10.44
CA THR A 63 -13.50 12.79 10.73
C THR A 63 -13.51 13.83 9.60
N GLY A 64 -14.36 13.66 8.58
CA GLY A 64 -14.52 14.62 7.50
C GLY A 64 -15.49 15.75 7.87
N GLN A 65 -14.98 16.99 8.05
CA GLN A 65 -15.83 18.16 8.27
C GLN A 65 -16.52 18.68 6.99
N ALA A 66 -17.70 19.29 7.17
CA ALA A 66 -18.47 19.98 6.14
C ALA A 66 -18.03 21.45 6.00
N GLY A 67 -17.78 21.89 4.76
CA GLY A 67 -17.30 23.24 4.42
C GLY A 67 -15.78 23.35 4.52
N ARG A 68 -15.05 23.26 3.38
CA ARG A 68 -13.59 23.06 3.39
C ARG A 68 -12.77 24.21 2.83
N SER A 69 -11.63 24.48 3.47
CA SER A 69 -10.51 25.26 2.95
C SER A 69 -9.51 24.35 2.19
N GLN A 70 -8.66 24.91 1.32
CA GLN A 70 -7.77 24.14 0.43
C GLN A 70 -6.75 23.26 1.18
N SER A 71 -6.29 23.68 2.37
CA SER A 71 -5.37 22.91 3.24
C SER A 71 -6.02 21.66 3.85
N GLU A 72 -7.34 21.65 4.02
CA GLU A 72 -8.09 20.49 4.52
C GLU A 72 -8.31 19.43 3.44
N VAL A 73 -8.23 19.81 2.16
CA VAL A 73 -8.33 18.90 1.01
C VAL A 73 -7.07 18.05 0.88
N SER A 74 -5.88 18.65 1.04
CA SER A 74 -4.60 17.92 1.02
C SER A 74 -4.42 17.02 2.24
N GLY A 75 -4.83 17.49 3.44
CA GLY A 75 -4.87 16.67 4.65
C GLY A 75 -5.78 15.44 4.53
N GLY A 76 -6.93 15.58 3.86
CA GLY A 76 -7.82 14.46 3.57
C GLY A 76 -7.21 13.39 2.66
N GLY A 77 -6.46 13.78 1.62
CA GLY A 77 -5.74 12.84 0.76
C GLY A 77 -4.71 12.02 1.52
N ALA A 78 -3.82 12.70 2.26
CA ALA A 78 -2.76 12.05 3.03
C ALA A 78 -3.31 11.07 4.09
N ASN A 79 -4.42 11.43 4.75
CA ASN A 79 -5.08 10.57 5.73
C ASN A 79 -5.79 9.38 5.08
N TRP A 80 -6.34 9.52 3.87
CA TRP A 80 -6.93 8.41 3.12
C TRP A 80 -5.86 7.38 2.74
N GLU A 81 -4.75 7.85 2.19
CA GLU A 81 -3.59 7.01 1.87
C GLU A 81 -3.08 6.26 3.11
N ALA A 82 -2.98 6.95 4.25
CA ALA A 82 -2.51 6.35 5.50
C ALA A 82 -3.49 5.26 6.00
N LEU A 83 -4.81 5.50 5.93
CA LEU A 83 -5.81 4.51 6.30
C LEU A 83 -5.75 3.26 5.41
N VAL A 84 -5.58 3.46 4.09
CA VAL A 84 -5.40 2.35 3.14
C VAL A 84 -4.11 1.57 3.44
N CYS A 85 -3.00 2.28 3.67
CA CYS A 85 -1.71 1.67 4.02
C CYS A 85 -1.80 0.84 5.31
N TRP A 86 -2.46 1.37 6.33
CA TRP A 86 -2.71 0.67 7.59
C TRP A 86 -3.53 -0.61 7.36
N TYR A 87 -4.66 -0.50 6.66
CA TYR A 87 -5.57 -1.62 6.39
C TYR A 87 -4.90 -2.75 5.60
N LEU A 88 -4.15 -2.41 4.56
CA LEU A 88 -3.47 -3.43 3.76
C LEU A 88 -2.43 -4.17 4.58
N ASN A 89 -1.62 -3.47 5.39
CA ASN A 89 -0.59 -4.11 6.19
C ASN A 89 -1.14 -5.03 7.29
N ILE A 90 -2.25 -4.67 7.97
CA ILE A 90 -2.85 -5.57 8.97
C ILE A 90 -3.40 -6.85 8.33
N CYS A 91 -3.87 -6.78 7.09
CA CYS A 91 -4.27 -7.98 6.33
C CYS A 91 -3.09 -8.79 5.79
N LEU A 92 -1.88 -8.22 5.79
CA LEU A 92 -0.65 -8.83 5.27
C LEU A 92 0.30 -9.29 6.37
N ILE A 93 -0.16 -9.37 7.62
CA ILE A 93 0.63 -9.97 8.70
C ILE A 93 1.04 -11.40 8.31
N ASP A 94 2.26 -11.78 8.68
CA ASP A 94 2.93 -13.05 8.35
C ASP A 94 3.11 -13.30 6.86
N ARG A 95 2.97 -12.28 6.01
CA ARG A 95 3.26 -12.37 4.58
C ARG A 95 4.58 -11.72 4.24
N ARG A 96 5.20 -12.24 3.19
CA ARG A 96 6.40 -11.66 2.56
C ARG A 96 6.07 -10.44 1.69
N THR A 97 5.06 -9.68 2.09
CA THR A 97 4.59 -8.46 1.42
C THR A 97 4.28 -7.40 2.45
N PHE A 98 4.84 -6.21 2.29
CA PHE A 98 4.42 -5.04 3.08
C PHE A 98 4.07 -3.87 2.16
N VAL A 99 3.27 -2.94 2.68
CA VAL A 99 2.84 -1.72 1.98
C VAL A 99 3.43 -0.52 2.68
N LEU A 100 3.88 0.47 1.92
CA LEU A 100 4.42 1.70 2.46
C LEU A 100 3.90 2.92 1.69
N LYS A 101 3.70 4.01 2.43
CA LYS A 101 3.62 5.35 1.84
C LYS A 101 4.99 5.72 1.27
N HIS A 102 5.00 6.58 0.26
CA HIS A 102 6.27 7.06 -0.31
C HIS A 102 7.16 7.69 0.79
N ASN A 103 8.26 7.01 1.13
CA ASN A 103 9.17 7.44 2.17
C ASN A 103 10.61 7.02 1.85
N LYS A 104 11.51 7.99 1.73
CA LYS A 104 12.91 7.77 1.36
C LYS A 104 13.70 6.86 2.32
N ASP A 105 13.24 6.73 3.57
CA ASP A 105 13.92 5.90 4.57
C ASP A 105 13.38 4.45 4.56
N LEU A 106 12.35 4.15 3.76
CA LEU A 106 11.71 2.83 3.70
C LEU A 106 11.69 2.20 2.30
N ILE A 107 11.80 2.99 1.24
CA ILE A 107 11.81 2.48 -0.14
C ILE A 107 13.23 2.08 -0.52
N PRO A 108 13.48 0.80 -0.88
CA PRO A 108 14.78 0.39 -1.35
C PRO A 108 15.16 1.06 -2.66
N SER A 109 16.42 1.44 -2.83
CA SER A 109 16.90 2.17 -4.02
C SER A 109 16.59 1.46 -5.34
N PRO A 110 16.71 0.13 -5.49
CA PRO A 110 16.30 -0.56 -6.72
C PRO A 110 14.82 -0.37 -7.06
N ILE A 111 13.92 -0.40 -6.06
CA ILE A 111 12.48 -0.19 -6.26
C ILE A 111 12.21 1.23 -6.69
N LYS A 112 12.81 2.20 -5.98
CA LYS A 112 12.68 3.62 -6.32
C LYS A 112 13.14 3.89 -7.74
N ASP A 113 14.28 3.33 -8.12
CA ASP A 113 14.87 3.54 -9.43
C ASP A 113 14.01 2.89 -10.52
N ALA A 114 13.49 1.68 -10.31
CA ALA A 114 12.59 1.00 -11.23
C ALA A 114 11.33 1.80 -11.54
N ILE A 115 10.69 2.39 -10.53
CA ILE A 115 9.42 3.12 -10.68
C ILE A 115 9.61 4.59 -11.07
N THR A 116 10.86 5.06 -11.17
CA THR A 116 11.15 6.44 -11.55
C THR A 116 10.77 6.69 -13.00
N VAL A 117 10.03 7.77 -13.27
CA VAL A 117 9.72 8.19 -14.64
C VAL A 117 10.52 9.44 -14.99
N ASN A 118 11.27 9.37 -16.09
CA ASN A 118 12.09 10.46 -16.59
C ASN A 118 11.36 11.14 -17.74
N TYR A 119 11.42 12.47 -17.77
CA TYR A 119 10.94 13.35 -18.83
C TYR A 119 12.12 14.18 -19.33
N GLY A 120 12.90 13.65 -20.27
CA GLY A 120 14.19 14.24 -20.65
C GLY A 120 15.12 14.35 -19.44
N ASN A 121 15.45 15.58 -19.05
CA ASN A 121 16.33 15.85 -17.90
C ASN A 121 15.57 15.97 -16.56
N PHE A 122 14.24 15.91 -16.55
CA PHE A 122 13.43 16.00 -15.34
C PHE A 122 13.07 14.60 -14.85
N ARG A 123 13.36 14.30 -13.58
CA ARG A 123 12.93 13.05 -12.93
C ARG A 123 11.67 13.28 -12.12
N SER A 124 10.61 12.57 -12.45
CA SER A 124 9.38 12.52 -11.65
C SER A 124 9.40 11.29 -10.75
N ASN A 125 9.52 11.55 -9.44
CA ASN A 125 9.57 10.51 -8.41
C ASN A 125 8.29 10.46 -7.55
N THR A 126 7.28 11.27 -7.89
CA THR A 126 6.33 11.81 -6.89
C THR A 126 4.90 11.30 -6.99
N GLU A 127 4.58 10.31 -7.84
CA GLU A 127 3.16 9.98 -8.09
C GLU A 127 2.66 8.65 -7.54
N SER A 128 3.54 7.77 -7.04
CA SER A 128 3.08 6.59 -6.29
C SER A 128 2.66 6.99 -4.87
N ASP A 129 1.37 6.89 -4.54
CA ASP A 129 0.93 7.17 -3.16
C ASP A 129 1.39 6.04 -2.22
N LEU A 130 1.07 4.79 -2.56
CA LEU A 130 1.54 3.61 -1.86
C LEU A 130 2.28 2.65 -2.82
N ILE A 131 3.22 1.91 -2.24
CA ILE A 131 3.98 0.86 -2.90
C ILE A 131 3.78 -0.40 -2.05
N ALA A 132 3.34 -1.50 -2.63
CA ALA A 132 3.46 -2.82 -2.02
C ALA A 132 4.61 -3.57 -2.68
N ILE A 133 5.44 -4.19 -1.85
CA ILE A 133 6.61 -4.97 -2.31
C ILE A 133 6.41 -6.39 -1.80
N THR A 134 6.31 -7.35 -2.71
CA THR A 134 6.33 -8.78 -2.39
C THR A 134 7.71 -9.34 -2.71
N PHE A 135 8.34 -9.90 -1.70
CA PHE A 135 9.69 -10.47 -1.79
C PHE A 135 9.65 -11.88 -2.40
N PRO A 136 10.78 -12.54 -2.68
CA PRO A 136 10.81 -13.98 -2.97
C PRO A 136 10.80 -14.83 -1.69
N ASP A 137 10.49 -16.12 -1.85
CA ASP A 137 10.51 -17.08 -0.74
C ASP A 137 11.93 -17.59 -0.51
N LYS A 138 12.79 -16.71 0.02
CA LYS A 138 14.20 -16.98 0.35
C LYS A 138 14.44 -16.83 1.85
N ALA A 139 15.44 -17.55 2.36
CA ALA A 139 15.70 -17.67 3.79
C ALA A 139 15.88 -16.30 4.47
N GLU A 140 16.60 -15.37 3.86
CA GLU A 140 16.91 -14.05 4.43
C GLU A 140 15.66 -13.20 4.73
N TYR A 141 14.53 -13.49 4.08
CA TYR A 141 13.26 -12.80 4.33
C TYR A 141 12.42 -13.44 5.45
N THR A 142 12.83 -14.60 5.96
CA THR A 142 12.05 -15.40 6.93
C THR A 142 12.78 -15.65 8.24
N ILE A 143 14.13 -15.63 8.23
CA ILE A 143 14.96 -15.69 9.44
C ILE A 143 14.87 -14.40 10.26
N ASP A 144 15.42 -14.42 11.47
CA ASP A 144 15.56 -13.19 12.26
C ASP A 144 16.41 -12.16 11.52
N LYS A 145 15.96 -10.90 11.50
CA LYS A 145 16.63 -9.80 10.80
C LYS A 145 18.08 -9.58 11.29
N GLU A 146 18.38 -9.91 12.55
CA GLU A 146 19.71 -9.83 13.17
C GLU A 146 20.63 -11.01 12.78
N GLN A 147 20.16 -11.92 11.93
CA GLN A 147 20.95 -13.05 11.42
C GLN A 147 21.25 -12.94 9.92
N ILE A 148 20.81 -11.86 9.26
CA ILE A 148 21.01 -11.66 7.83
C ILE A 148 22.48 -11.34 7.55
N LEU A 149 23.08 -12.11 6.65
CA LEU A 149 24.43 -11.87 6.12
C LEU A 149 24.31 -11.59 4.63
N ILE A 150 24.57 -10.35 4.23
CA ILE A 150 24.42 -9.92 2.83
C ILE A 150 25.58 -9.02 2.41
N LYS A 151 25.90 -9.04 1.12
CA LYS A 151 26.86 -8.13 0.49
C LYS A 151 26.13 -7.09 -0.33
N ASP A 152 26.64 -5.87 -0.34
CA ASP A 152 26.16 -4.81 -1.23
C ASP A 152 26.53 -5.09 -2.70
N ILE A 153 26.10 -4.20 -3.59
CA ILE A 153 26.39 -4.26 -5.03
C ILE A 153 27.88 -4.13 -5.37
N HIS A 154 28.73 -3.74 -4.41
CA HIS A 154 30.18 -3.66 -4.56
C HIS A 154 30.90 -4.88 -3.96
N GLY A 155 30.16 -5.84 -3.41
CA GLY A 155 30.69 -7.06 -2.79
C GLY A 155 31.16 -6.89 -1.35
N ASN A 156 30.92 -5.74 -0.71
CA ASN A 156 31.25 -5.50 0.69
C ASN A 156 30.15 -6.04 1.60
N SER A 157 30.51 -6.63 2.73
CA SER A 157 29.52 -7.03 3.74
C SER A 157 28.76 -5.81 4.27
N VAL A 158 27.44 -5.91 4.36
CA VAL A 158 26.61 -4.86 4.96
C VAL A 158 26.52 -5.09 6.47
N ASP A 159 26.92 -4.09 7.25
CA ASP A 159 26.84 -4.15 8.71
C ASP A 159 25.38 -4.24 9.17
N ILE A 160 25.12 -5.09 10.15
CA ILE A 160 23.76 -5.34 10.66
C ILE A 160 23.21 -4.17 11.48
N SER A 161 24.10 -3.38 12.06
CA SER A 161 23.78 -2.26 12.94
C SER A 161 24.50 -1.00 12.50
N LYS A 162 23.80 0.13 12.56
CA LYS A 162 24.37 1.48 12.43
C LYS A 162 24.27 2.17 13.78
N GLY A 163 25.35 2.09 14.57
CA GLY A 163 25.34 2.51 15.97
C GLY A 163 24.44 1.59 16.80
N LYS A 164 23.42 2.15 17.46
CA LYS A 164 22.46 1.38 18.26
C LYS A 164 21.25 0.86 17.48
N ASN A 165 21.11 1.25 16.22
CA ASN A 165 19.93 0.95 15.42
C ASN A 165 20.24 -0.16 14.41
N TYR A 166 19.23 -0.98 14.10
CA TYR A 166 19.30 -1.94 13.00
C TYR A 166 19.51 -1.20 11.67
N ASN A 167 20.43 -1.68 10.83
CA ASN A 167 20.81 -1.02 9.58
C ASN A 167 19.86 -1.38 8.44
N PHE A 168 18.56 -1.11 8.66
CA PHE A 168 17.45 -1.58 7.84
C PHE A 168 17.61 -1.34 6.33
N LEU A 169 17.73 -0.07 5.93
CA LEU A 169 17.64 0.29 4.51
C LEU A 169 18.83 -0.25 3.70
N PRO A 170 20.10 -0.16 4.17
CA PRO A 170 21.21 -0.79 3.45
C PRO A 170 21.09 -2.31 3.31
N ILE A 171 20.59 -3.01 4.33
CA ILE A 171 20.37 -4.47 4.26
C ILE A 171 19.27 -4.78 3.24
N LEU A 172 18.15 -4.06 3.31
CA LEU A 172 17.02 -4.26 2.40
C LEU A 172 17.40 -3.88 0.95
N ASP A 173 18.18 -2.82 0.74
CA ASP A 173 18.72 -2.42 -0.56
C ASP A 173 19.56 -3.55 -1.17
N ALA A 174 20.47 -4.14 -0.41
CA ALA A 174 21.32 -5.22 -0.88
C ALA A 174 20.52 -6.48 -1.23
N LEU A 175 19.54 -6.84 -0.40
CA LEU A 175 18.64 -7.97 -0.65
C LEU A 175 17.80 -7.76 -1.92
N VAL A 176 17.20 -6.58 -2.06
CA VAL A 176 16.38 -6.25 -3.23
C VAL A 176 17.23 -6.16 -4.48
N ALA A 177 18.43 -5.59 -4.42
CA ALA A 177 19.34 -5.54 -5.57
C ALA A 177 19.73 -6.94 -6.06
N ARG A 178 20.02 -7.87 -5.12
CA ARG A 178 20.34 -9.26 -5.44
C ARG A 178 19.15 -10.00 -6.05
N ASP A 179 17.95 -9.76 -5.53
CA ASP A 179 16.77 -10.56 -5.82
C ASP A 179 15.75 -9.85 -6.73
N PHE A 180 16.12 -8.75 -7.39
CA PHE A 180 15.20 -7.83 -8.04
C PHE A 180 14.24 -8.53 -9.03
N ASP A 181 14.77 -9.46 -9.82
CA ASP A 181 14.02 -10.21 -10.84
C ASP A 181 12.94 -11.12 -10.24
N ASP A 182 13.01 -11.42 -8.94
CA ASP A 182 12.01 -12.20 -8.21
C ASP A 182 11.02 -11.32 -7.40
N ILE A 183 11.19 -9.99 -7.39
CA ILE A 183 10.35 -9.05 -6.65
C ILE A 183 9.07 -8.75 -7.43
N GLU A 184 7.94 -8.67 -6.72
CA GLU A 184 6.70 -8.12 -7.28
C GLU A 184 6.45 -6.72 -6.72
N ILE A 185 6.21 -5.75 -7.60
CA ILE A 185 6.00 -4.34 -7.28
C ILE A 185 4.54 -4.00 -7.62
N HIS A 186 3.83 -3.46 -6.63
CA HIS A 186 2.46 -3.00 -6.82
C HIS A 186 2.33 -1.53 -6.44
N ILE A 187 2.03 -0.67 -7.41
CA ILE A 187 1.74 0.74 -7.14
C ILE A 187 0.26 0.90 -6.89
N ILE A 188 -0.09 1.66 -5.86
CA ILE A 188 -1.48 1.94 -5.49
C ILE A 188 -1.65 3.44 -5.41
N GLN A 189 -2.42 4.00 -6.35
CA GLN A 189 -2.84 5.39 -6.30
C GLN A 189 -4.10 5.52 -5.46
N CYS A 190 -4.10 6.46 -4.52
CA CYS A 190 -5.20 6.78 -3.65
C CYS A 190 -5.77 8.16 -3.99
N LYS A 191 -7.08 8.27 -4.25
CA LYS A 191 -7.74 9.58 -4.42
C LYS A 191 -9.05 9.66 -3.65
N THR A 192 -9.36 10.84 -3.15
CA THR A 192 -10.58 11.08 -2.38
C THR A 192 -11.82 11.36 -3.25
N ASN A 193 -11.69 11.39 -4.57
CA ASN A 193 -12.81 11.50 -5.49
C ASN A 193 -12.48 10.84 -6.84
N TRP A 194 -13.52 10.61 -7.66
CA TRP A 194 -13.39 10.03 -9.00
C TRP A 194 -13.40 11.06 -10.14
N ASN A 195 -14.29 12.05 -10.09
CA ASN A 195 -14.67 12.86 -11.25
C ASN A 195 -13.47 13.47 -12.00
N ASP A 196 -12.62 14.22 -11.29
CA ASP A 196 -11.48 14.90 -11.92
C ASP A 196 -10.18 14.10 -11.79
N ASN A 197 -10.14 13.14 -10.86
CA ASN A 197 -8.93 12.43 -10.50
C ASN A 197 -8.74 11.10 -11.23
N ALA A 198 -9.78 10.49 -11.84
CA ALA A 198 -9.65 9.20 -12.52
C ALA A 198 -8.76 9.24 -13.79
N GLN A 199 -8.48 10.42 -14.33
CA GLN A 199 -7.54 10.57 -15.46
C GLN A 199 -6.09 10.29 -15.05
N ILE A 200 -5.71 10.67 -13.82
CA ILE A 200 -4.33 10.53 -13.34
C ILE A 200 -3.94 9.04 -13.24
N PRO A 201 -4.71 8.16 -12.55
CA PRO A 201 -4.43 6.72 -12.54
C PRO A 201 -4.38 6.10 -13.94
N MET A 202 -5.32 6.49 -14.82
CA MET A 202 -5.35 6.00 -16.20
C MET A 202 -4.08 6.37 -16.97
N LEU A 203 -3.62 7.63 -16.83
CA LEU A 203 -2.40 8.10 -17.47
C LEU A 203 -1.19 7.32 -16.97
N TRP A 204 -1.06 7.13 -15.66
CA TRP A 204 0.10 6.43 -15.07
C TRP A 204 0.15 4.96 -15.42
N ASP A 205 -0.98 4.26 -15.41
CA ASP A 205 -1.03 2.88 -15.89
C ASP A 205 -0.63 2.80 -17.36
N ALA A 206 -1.00 3.79 -18.19
CA ALA A 206 -0.54 3.87 -19.57
C ALA A 206 0.97 4.15 -19.68
N VAL A 207 1.58 5.01 -18.84
CA VAL A 207 3.04 5.22 -18.91
C VAL A 207 3.79 3.98 -18.40
N TYR A 208 3.36 3.35 -17.31
CA TYR A 208 4.01 2.13 -16.83
C TYR A 208 3.81 0.92 -17.77
N SER A 209 2.72 0.89 -18.54
CA SER A 209 2.47 -0.20 -19.50
C SER A 209 3.13 0.03 -20.87
N ALA A 210 3.67 1.22 -21.14
CA ALA A 210 4.26 1.54 -22.42
C ALA A 210 5.69 1.02 -22.53
N ASN A 211 5.95 0.14 -23.51
CA ASN A 211 7.29 -0.40 -23.75
C ASN A 211 8.27 0.64 -24.34
N THR A 212 7.77 1.64 -25.06
CA THR A 212 8.59 2.64 -25.74
C THR A 212 7.87 3.99 -25.80
N PHE A 213 8.61 5.07 -25.58
CA PHE A 213 8.13 6.44 -25.78
C PHE A 213 8.96 7.14 -26.86
N ARG A 214 8.30 8.00 -27.65
CA ARG A 214 8.99 8.77 -28.71
C ARG A 214 9.61 10.09 -28.22
N ASN A 215 9.23 10.58 -27.03
CA ASN A 215 9.47 11.97 -26.63
C ASN A 215 10.41 12.10 -25.41
N GLY A 216 11.43 11.25 -25.32
CA GLY A 216 12.39 11.30 -24.20
C GLY A 216 11.78 10.96 -22.84
N ILE A 217 10.64 10.25 -22.84
CA ILE A 217 10.06 9.67 -21.62
C ILE A 217 10.65 8.27 -21.43
N SER A 218 11.01 7.91 -20.21
CA SER A 218 11.41 6.54 -19.88
C SER A 218 10.99 6.18 -18.47
N VAL A 219 10.81 4.87 -18.24
CA VAL A 219 10.53 4.30 -16.93
C VAL A 219 11.74 3.47 -16.50
N GLY A 220 12.19 3.67 -15.27
CA GLY A 220 13.40 3.06 -14.75
C GLY A 220 14.61 3.99 -14.83
N THR A 221 15.59 3.73 -13.97
CA THR A 221 16.89 4.39 -13.97
C THR A 221 17.94 3.50 -13.31
N ASN A 222 19.22 3.85 -13.45
CA ASN A 222 20.35 3.14 -12.83
C ASN A 222 20.36 1.60 -13.05
N GLY A 223 19.84 1.13 -14.19
CA GLY A 223 19.81 -0.30 -14.53
C GLY A 223 18.63 -1.08 -13.93
N TYR A 224 17.68 -0.42 -13.28
CA TYR A 224 16.44 -1.04 -12.80
C TYR A 224 15.24 -0.56 -13.62
N SER A 225 14.40 -1.51 -14.04
CA SER A 225 13.11 -1.24 -14.68
C SER A 225 12.00 -2.08 -14.04
N ILE A 226 10.77 -1.57 -14.05
CA ILE A 226 9.59 -2.35 -13.66
C ILE A 226 9.38 -3.59 -14.54
N HIS A 227 9.97 -3.64 -15.73
CA HIS A 227 9.88 -4.77 -16.65
C HIS A 227 10.82 -5.93 -16.29
N ASP A 228 11.85 -5.67 -15.48
CA ASP A 228 12.79 -6.69 -15.02
C ASP A 228 12.29 -7.36 -13.72
N ALA A 229 11.40 -6.68 -12.97
CA ALA A 229 10.75 -7.26 -11.80
C ALA A 229 9.80 -8.41 -12.20
N LYS A 230 9.68 -9.43 -11.34
CA LYS A 230 8.81 -10.60 -11.54
C LYS A 230 7.38 -10.24 -11.95
N ARG A 231 6.84 -9.17 -11.36
CA ARG A 231 5.52 -8.65 -11.68
C ARG A 231 5.43 -7.18 -11.31
N PHE A 232 4.93 -6.36 -12.23
CA PHE A 232 4.51 -5.00 -11.94
C PHE A 232 2.99 -4.86 -12.17
N THR A 233 2.31 -4.13 -11.28
CA THR A 233 0.89 -3.79 -11.45
C THR A 233 0.60 -2.42 -10.84
N TYR A 234 -0.39 -1.72 -11.39
CA TYR A 234 -0.82 -0.40 -10.94
C TYR A 234 -2.33 -0.39 -10.64
N SER A 235 -2.68 -0.08 -9.40
CA SER A 235 -4.05 -0.02 -8.90
C SER A 235 -4.49 1.39 -8.61
N PHE A 236 -5.81 1.58 -8.60
CA PHE A 236 -6.45 2.77 -8.10
C PHE A 236 -7.40 2.45 -6.96
N VAL A 237 -7.34 3.24 -5.89
CA VAL A 237 -8.16 3.08 -4.68
C VAL A 237 -8.80 4.42 -4.33
N THR A 238 -10.12 4.50 -4.35
CA THR A 238 -10.83 5.73 -4.01
C THR A 238 -11.66 5.66 -2.73
N VAL A 239 -11.75 6.78 -2.02
CA VAL A 239 -12.82 7.03 -1.04
C VAL A 239 -13.84 7.94 -1.71
N PRO A 240 -14.91 7.43 -2.36
CA PRO A 240 -15.82 8.28 -3.13
C PRO A 240 -16.52 9.27 -2.18
N SER A 241 -15.98 10.50 -2.11
CA SER A 241 -16.43 11.56 -1.20
C SER A 241 -17.79 12.13 -1.60
N ASN A 242 -18.10 12.12 -2.90
CA ASN A 242 -19.42 12.42 -3.41
C ASN A 242 -20.46 11.46 -2.81
N GLN A 243 -21.70 11.92 -2.70
CA GLN A 243 -22.82 11.06 -2.34
C GLN A 243 -22.91 9.90 -3.34
N ILE A 244 -23.05 8.67 -2.86
CA ILE A 244 -23.19 7.48 -3.74
C ILE A 244 -24.51 7.54 -4.52
N LYS A 245 -25.56 8.10 -3.90
CA LYS A 245 -26.83 8.41 -4.55
C LYS A 245 -27.11 9.90 -4.43
N LYS A 246 -27.39 10.56 -5.56
CA LYS A 246 -27.84 11.96 -5.62
C LYS A 246 -29.22 11.97 -6.28
N ASN A 247 -30.23 12.54 -5.60
CA ASN A 247 -31.62 12.58 -6.07
C ASN A 247 -32.16 11.19 -6.47
N GLY A 248 -31.88 10.17 -5.66
CA GLY A 248 -32.31 8.78 -5.91
C GLY A 248 -31.55 8.03 -7.01
N ARG A 249 -30.59 8.67 -7.70
CA ARG A 249 -29.79 8.05 -8.77
C ARG A 249 -28.37 7.78 -8.30
N LEU A 250 -27.79 6.66 -8.71
CA LEU A 250 -26.38 6.37 -8.50
C LEU A 250 -25.51 7.45 -9.18
N THR A 251 -24.60 8.02 -8.40
CA THR A 251 -23.63 9.02 -8.88
C THR A 251 -22.61 8.39 -9.80
N TYR A 252 -22.22 7.15 -9.52
CA TYR A 252 -21.25 6.39 -10.29
C TYR A 252 -21.91 5.13 -10.83
N LYS A 253 -21.97 5.03 -12.16
CA LYS A 253 -22.52 3.90 -12.89
C LYS A 253 -21.38 3.23 -13.65
N ASN A 254 -21.59 1.99 -14.07
CA ASN A 254 -20.66 1.29 -14.95
C ASN A 254 -20.42 2.00 -16.30
N THR A 255 -21.29 2.95 -16.68
CA THR A 255 -21.15 3.81 -17.86
C THR A 255 -20.54 5.18 -17.57
N SER A 256 -20.28 5.52 -16.31
CA SER A 256 -19.67 6.81 -15.95
C SER A 256 -18.24 6.88 -16.47
N THR A 257 -17.88 7.96 -17.15
CA THR A 257 -16.52 8.16 -17.70
C THR A 257 -15.42 7.97 -16.65
N ALA A 258 -15.64 8.45 -15.42
CA ALA A 258 -14.68 8.27 -14.34
C ALA A 258 -14.45 6.80 -13.97
N VAL A 259 -15.48 5.94 -14.07
CA VAL A 259 -15.38 4.49 -13.86
C VAL A 259 -14.68 3.84 -15.05
N LEU A 260 -15.11 4.15 -16.28
CA LEU A 260 -14.56 3.56 -17.50
C LEU A 260 -13.05 3.82 -17.68
N ARG A 261 -12.55 4.99 -17.24
CA ARG A 261 -11.12 5.35 -17.29
C ARG A 261 -10.22 4.43 -16.48
N VAL A 262 -10.72 3.89 -15.39
CA VAL A 262 -9.94 3.08 -14.43
C VAL A 262 -10.35 1.61 -14.43
N LEU A 263 -11.32 1.24 -15.26
CA LEU A 263 -11.87 -0.12 -15.32
C LEU A 263 -10.80 -1.17 -15.67
N ASN A 264 -9.87 -0.81 -16.56
CA ASN A 264 -8.89 -1.72 -17.14
C ASN A 264 -7.47 -1.51 -16.61
N LEU A 265 -7.30 -0.83 -15.47
CA LEU A 265 -5.97 -0.70 -14.86
C LEU A 265 -5.39 -2.08 -14.55
N SER A 266 -4.10 -2.26 -14.78
CA SER A 266 -3.40 -3.54 -14.61
C SER A 266 -3.57 -4.18 -13.24
N GLY A 267 -3.61 -3.37 -12.18
CA GLY A 267 -3.88 -3.77 -10.80
C GLY A 267 -5.36 -3.73 -10.41
N GLY A 268 -6.18 -3.03 -11.17
CA GLY A 268 -7.63 -2.87 -10.95
C GLY A 268 -8.03 -1.57 -10.23
N ASN A 269 -9.35 -1.36 -10.17
CA ASN A 269 -10.00 -0.21 -9.52
C ASN A 269 -10.77 -0.67 -8.28
N TYR A 270 -10.48 -0.02 -7.16
CA TYR A 270 -11.00 -0.36 -5.85
C TYR A 270 -11.53 0.85 -5.10
N TRP A 271 -12.29 0.58 -4.05
CA TRP A 271 -12.78 1.61 -3.14
C TRP A 271 -12.99 1.09 -1.71
N GLY A 272 -13.24 2.01 -0.77
CA GLY A 272 -13.56 1.70 0.62
C GLY A 272 -15.01 1.31 0.88
N LEU A 273 -15.66 0.63 -0.06
CA LEU A 273 -17.05 0.18 -0.03
C LEU A 273 -17.13 -1.29 -0.47
N PRO A 274 -18.24 -2.01 -0.20
CA PRO A 274 -18.47 -3.31 -0.82
C PRO A 274 -18.36 -3.25 -2.34
N SER A 275 -17.97 -4.36 -2.97
CA SER A 275 -17.84 -4.46 -4.42
C SER A 275 -19.17 -4.18 -5.12
N GLU A 276 -19.14 -3.35 -6.16
CA GLU A 276 -20.27 -3.06 -7.03
C GLU A 276 -19.89 -3.44 -8.46
N THR A 277 -20.63 -4.38 -9.04
CA THR A 277 -20.33 -4.94 -10.36
C THR A 277 -20.25 -3.87 -11.44
N GLY A 278 -19.13 -3.85 -12.17
CA GLY A 278 -18.88 -2.90 -13.25
C GLY A 278 -18.54 -1.48 -12.77
N VAL A 279 -18.42 -1.25 -11.47
CA VAL A 279 -18.06 0.06 -10.89
C VAL A 279 -16.68 -0.01 -10.22
N ALA A 280 -16.56 -0.72 -9.11
CA ALA A 280 -15.30 -0.92 -8.41
C ALA A 280 -15.40 -2.11 -7.45
N SER A 281 -14.28 -2.79 -7.22
CA SER A 281 -14.18 -3.83 -6.19
C SER A 281 -13.92 -3.20 -4.81
N SER A 282 -14.34 -3.86 -3.74
CA SER A 282 -13.85 -3.56 -2.41
C SER A 282 -12.34 -3.71 -2.36
N ILE A 283 -11.65 -2.82 -1.65
CA ILE A 283 -10.21 -2.87 -1.47
C ILE A 283 -9.72 -4.21 -0.88
N LYS A 284 -10.56 -4.95 -0.16
CA LYS A 284 -10.19 -6.27 0.35
C LYS A 284 -9.88 -7.28 -0.77
N GLU A 285 -10.46 -7.09 -1.96
CA GLU A 285 -10.19 -7.94 -3.13
C GLU A 285 -8.79 -7.68 -3.72
N LEU A 286 -8.20 -6.50 -3.49
CA LEU A 286 -6.83 -6.17 -3.92
C LEU A 286 -5.83 -7.16 -3.35
N LEU A 287 -6.04 -7.58 -2.09
CA LEU A 287 -5.19 -8.52 -1.37
C LEU A 287 -5.07 -9.86 -2.14
N GLU A 288 -6.19 -10.41 -2.58
CA GLU A 288 -6.21 -11.69 -3.31
C GLU A 288 -5.79 -11.54 -4.78
N ARG A 289 -6.12 -10.40 -5.43
CA ARG A 289 -5.79 -10.19 -6.85
C ARG A 289 -4.31 -9.88 -7.09
N ASN A 290 -3.71 -9.08 -6.21
CA ASN A 290 -2.39 -8.51 -6.44
C ASN A 290 -1.34 -8.94 -5.41
N LEU A 291 -1.73 -9.30 -4.18
CA LEU A 291 -0.79 -9.52 -3.07
C LEU A 291 -0.82 -10.95 -2.51
N LYS A 292 -1.51 -11.87 -3.19
CA LYS A 292 -1.68 -13.26 -2.76
C LYS A 292 -0.36 -14.03 -2.69
N SER A 293 0.56 -13.76 -3.59
CA SER A 293 1.87 -14.41 -3.74
C SER A 293 2.80 -14.27 -2.54
N GLY A 294 2.50 -13.33 -1.62
CA GLY A 294 3.28 -13.13 -0.39
C GLY A 294 3.22 -14.29 0.62
N HIS A 295 2.36 -15.29 0.41
CA HIS A 295 2.28 -16.49 1.25
C HIS A 295 1.55 -17.63 0.53
N SER A 296 1.82 -18.89 0.88
CA SER A 296 1.17 -20.09 0.31
C SER A 296 -0.28 -20.27 0.76
N ASN A 297 -0.55 -20.07 2.05
CA ASN A 297 -1.91 -20.03 2.62
C ASN A 297 -2.71 -18.78 2.16
N GLY A 298 -4.05 -18.83 2.24
CA GLY A 298 -4.93 -17.70 1.94
C GLY A 298 -4.93 -16.58 2.99
N ILE A 299 -5.42 -15.38 2.63
CA ILE A 299 -5.34 -14.17 3.48
C ILE A 299 -6.03 -14.38 4.85
N ILE A 300 -7.24 -14.93 4.83
CA ILE A 300 -8.00 -15.25 6.05
C ILE A 300 -7.22 -16.19 6.98
N SER A 301 -6.50 -17.17 6.42
CA SER A 301 -5.73 -18.11 7.22
C SER A 301 -4.54 -17.45 7.91
N THR A 302 -3.81 -16.55 7.21
CA THR A 302 -2.66 -15.84 7.79
C THR A 302 -3.09 -14.82 8.84
N ILE A 303 -4.23 -14.16 8.64
CA ILE A 303 -4.82 -13.29 9.68
C ILE A 303 -5.17 -14.13 10.92
N ARG A 304 -5.86 -15.28 10.73
CA ARG A 304 -6.26 -16.17 11.84
C ARG A 304 -5.09 -16.61 12.71
N THR A 305 -3.97 -17.02 12.11
CA THR A 305 -2.78 -17.46 12.85
C THR A 305 -2.12 -16.32 13.62
N SER A 306 -2.30 -15.08 13.15
CA SER A 306 -1.71 -13.88 13.75
C SER A 306 -2.54 -13.27 14.88
N MET A 307 -3.82 -13.66 15.00
CA MET A 307 -4.79 -13.01 15.91
C MET A 307 -4.33 -12.93 17.36
N SER A 308 -3.72 -14.00 17.88
CA SER A 308 -3.25 -14.06 19.28
C SER A 308 -2.11 -13.08 19.58
N TYR A 309 -1.46 -12.54 18.54
CA TYR A 309 -0.30 -11.67 18.68
C TYR A 309 -0.63 -10.19 18.40
N LEU A 310 -1.89 -9.85 18.09
CA LEU A 310 -2.32 -8.48 17.83
C LEU A 310 -2.02 -7.51 18.98
N ASN A 311 -2.12 -7.96 20.22
CA ASN A 311 -1.85 -7.13 21.41
C ASN A 311 -0.40 -7.15 21.88
N SER A 312 0.46 -7.94 21.22
CA SER A 312 1.86 -8.10 21.58
C SER A 312 2.75 -7.72 20.40
N THR A 313 3.15 -8.71 19.59
CA THR A 313 4.04 -8.52 18.44
C THR A 313 3.51 -7.48 17.46
N TYR A 314 2.20 -7.49 17.18
CA TYR A 314 1.58 -6.58 16.22
C TYR A 314 0.85 -5.40 16.89
N SER A 315 1.19 -5.09 18.15
CA SER A 315 0.58 -3.97 18.90
C SER A 315 0.78 -2.61 18.23
N TYR A 316 1.79 -2.49 17.36
CA TYR A 316 2.03 -1.28 16.58
C TYR A 316 0.90 -0.93 15.60
N PHE A 317 -0.05 -1.83 15.32
CA PHE A 317 -1.28 -1.49 14.58
C PHE A 317 -2.31 -0.73 15.42
N ASP A 318 -2.19 -0.74 16.74
CA ASP A 318 -3.08 -0.04 17.69
C ASP A 318 -4.58 -0.26 17.43
N ILE A 319 -4.97 -1.50 17.14
CA ILE A 319 -6.37 -1.82 16.77
C ILE A 319 -7.19 -2.44 17.90
N ILE A 320 -6.52 -2.98 18.90
CA ILE A 320 -7.12 -3.52 20.13
C ILE A 320 -6.89 -2.55 21.27
#